data_AF-A0A9J6FPB1-F1
#
_entry.id   AF-A0A9J6FPB1-F1
#
_cell.length_a   1.000
_cell.length_b   1.000
_cell.length_c   1.000
_cell.angle_alpha   90.00
_cell.angle_beta   90.00
_cell.angle_gamma   90.00
#
_symmetry.space_group_name_H-M   'P 1'
#
loop_
_entity.id
_entity.type
_entity.pdbx_description
1 polymer ?
#
loop_
_entity_poly.entity_id
_entity_poly.type
_entity_poly.pdbx_seq_one_letter_code
_entity_poly.pdbx_strand_id
1 'polypeptide(L)'
;MRGLLNIDAIDSGVFRTYFRFEKDDVPRLQRALCIPDKVTTPQRVSVPGDEALCITLRRLAYPNRLRDLEHLFARHSSTISSLTNEVLRHIEDNFFHLLDDVNNHTWLNLDTLEKFSQASENN
;
A
#
# COMPACT_ATOMS: atom_id res chain seq x y z
N MET A 1 -21.34 -3.81 -0.06
CA MET A 1 -20.63 -4.99 -0.59
C MET A 1 -19.39 -5.15 0.26
N ARG A 2 -19.29 -6.24 1.04
CA ARG A 2 -18.15 -6.50 1.93
C ARG A 2 -16.94 -6.94 1.10
N GLY A 3 -15.77 -6.38 1.39
CA GLY A 3 -14.49 -6.91 0.90
C GLY A 3 -14.23 -8.31 1.45
N LEU A 4 -13.30 -9.04 0.83
CA LEU A 4 -12.90 -10.38 1.27
C LEU A 4 -11.98 -10.33 2.49
N LEU A 5 -11.34 -9.17 2.72
CA LEU A 5 -10.51 -8.91 3.90
C LEU A 5 -11.37 -8.43 5.06
N ASN A 6 -11.24 -9.07 6.22
CA ASN A 6 -11.79 -8.57 7.48
C ASN A 6 -10.65 -8.05 8.37
N ILE A 7 -10.45 -6.72 8.38
CA ILE A 7 -9.40 -6.06 9.16
C ILE A 7 -9.61 -6.30 10.67
N ASP A 8 -10.86 -6.30 11.14
CA ASP A 8 -11.18 -6.47 12.56
C ASP A 8 -10.85 -7.87 13.07
N ALA A 9 -10.95 -8.89 12.21
CA ALA A 9 -10.69 -10.28 12.56
C ALA A 9 -9.19 -10.64 12.69
N ILE A 10 -8.28 -9.83 12.16
CA ILE A 10 -6.83 -10.09 12.21
C ILE A 10 -6.29 -9.58 13.56
N ASP A 11 -5.46 -10.33 14.28
CA ASP A 11 -4.81 -9.80 15.49
C ASP A 11 -3.96 -8.54 15.19
N SER A 12 -3.94 -7.56 16.08
CA SER A 12 -3.23 -6.29 15.84
C SER A 12 -1.72 -6.45 15.67
N GLY A 13 -1.08 -7.36 16.42
CA GLY A 13 0.34 -7.65 16.27
C GLY A 13 0.66 -8.31 14.94
N VAL A 14 -0.19 -9.24 14.50
CA VAL A 14 -0.11 -9.86 13.17
C VAL A 14 -0.35 -8.83 12.07
N PHE A 15 -1.36 -7.97 12.23
CA PHE A 15 -1.67 -6.89 11.29
C PHE A 15 -0.47 -5.96 11.08
N ARG A 16 0.11 -5.47 12.18
CA ARG A 16 1.30 -4.62 12.12
C ARG A 16 2.50 -5.34 11.49
N THR A 17 2.65 -6.63 11.72
CA THR A 17 3.70 -7.43 11.06
C THR A 17 3.47 -7.53 9.56
N TYR A 18 2.22 -7.71 9.12
CA TYR A 18 1.88 -7.86 7.71
C TYR A 18 1.94 -6.54 6.93
N PHE A 19 1.43 -5.46 7.49
CA PHE A 19 1.23 -4.20 6.78
C PHE A 19 2.20 -3.09 7.19
N ARG A 20 2.92 -3.23 8.32
CA ARG A 20 3.77 -2.19 8.95
C ARG A 20 3.02 -0.95 9.43
N PHE A 21 1.69 -1.02 9.51
CA PHE A 21 0.80 0.02 10.03
C PHE A 21 -0.11 -0.55 11.12
N GLU A 22 -0.62 0.31 11.99
CA GLU A 22 -1.69 -0.07 12.91
C GLU A 22 -3.04 -0.07 12.16
N LYS A 23 -4.03 -0.83 12.66
CA LYS A 23 -5.35 -0.90 12.02
C LYS A 23 -6.02 0.47 11.90
N ASP A 24 -5.86 1.29 12.94
CA ASP A 24 -6.43 2.64 13.02
C ASP A 24 -5.77 3.62 12.03
N ASP A 25 -4.60 3.26 11.48
CA ASP A 25 -3.95 4.06 10.44
C ASP A 25 -4.56 3.83 9.06
N VAL A 26 -5.25 2.71 8.82
CA VAL A 26 -5.81 2.41 7.48
C VAL A 26 -6.81 3.49 7.04
N PRO A 27 -7.81 3.91 7.85
CA PRO A 27 -8.73 4.97 7.45
C PRO A 27 -8.04 6.34 7.29
N ARG A 28 -6.90 6.56 7.96
CA ARG A 28 -6.10 7.78 7.80
C ARG A 28 -5.37 7.77 6.47
N LEU A 29 -4.75 6.63 6.12
CA LEU A 29 -4.05 6.43 4.86
C LEU A 29 -5.00 6.50 3.67
N GLN A 30 -6.19 5.90 3.75
CA GLN A 30 -7.19 6.00 2.69
C GLN A 30 -7.55 7.46 2.37
N ARG A 31 -7.78 8.27 3.40
CA ARG A 31 -8.09 9.69 3.24
C ARG A 31 -6.90 10.49 2.72
N ALA A 32 -5.71 10.24 3.27
CA ALA A 32 -4.49 10.96 2.89
C ALA A 32 -4.08 10.67 1.44
N LEU A 33 -4.23 9.43 0.99
CA LEU A 33 -3.91 8.98 -0.36
C LEU A 33 -5.09 9.12 -1.34
N CYS A 34 -6.21 9.70 -0.89
CA CYS A 34 -7.43 9.86 -1.67
C CYS A 34 -7.85 8.56 -2.38
N ILE A 35 -7.74 7.42 -1.69
CA ILE A 35 -8.05 6.11 -2.28
C ILE A 35 -9.56 6.07 -2.58
N PRO A 36 -9.97 5.73 -3.81
CA PRO A 36 -11.39 5.65 -4.15
C PRO A 36 -12.07 4.50 -3.39
N ASP A 37 -13.37 4.63 -3.14
CA ASP A 37 -14.18 3.59 -2.46
C ASP A 37 -14.08 2.22 -3.14
N LYS A 38 -13.82 2.21 -4.44
CA LYS A 38 -13.54 1.01 -5.23
C LYS A 38 -12.40 1.24 -6.21
N VAL A 39 -11.51 0.27 -6.28
CA VAL A 39 -10.46 0.19 -7.29
C VAL A 39 -10.86 -0.86 -8.32
N THR A 40 -10.77 -0.51 -9.60
CA THR A 40 -11.14 -1.42 -10.69
C THR A 40 -9.92 -1.74 -11.52
N THR A 41 -9.59 -3.03 -11.64
CA THR A 41 -8.45 -3.46 -12.46
C THR A 41 -8.78 -3.41 -13.96
N PRO A 42 -7.77 -3.44 -14.84
CA PRO A 42 -7.98 -3.58 -16.29
C PRO A 42 -8.80 -4.81 -16.70
N GLN A 43 -8.77 -5.88 -15.89
CA GLN A 43 -9.58 -7.09 -16.09
C GLN A 43 -11.02 -6.92 -15.59
N ARG A 44 -11.46 -5.69 -15.30
CA ARG A 44 -12.80 -5.32 -14.81
C ARG A 44 -13.16 -5.94 -13.47
N VAL A 45 -12.16 -6.29 -12.65
CA VAL A 45 -12.38 -6.74 -11.28
C VAL A 45 -12.47 -5.51 -10.39
N SER A 46 -13.60 -5.34 -9.70
CA SER A 46 -13.82 -4.23 -8.77
C SER A 46 -13.64 -4.72 -7.33
N VAL A 47 -12.78 -4.03 -6.58
CA VAL A 47 -12.41 -4.36 -5.19
C VAL A 47 -12.60 -3.12 -4.31
N PRO A 48 -13.08 -3.27 -3.07
CA PRO A 48 -13.15 -2.17 -2.11
C PRO A 48 -11.80 -1.47 -1.93
N GLY A 49 -11.83 -0.14 -1.75
CA GLY A 49 -10.62 0.67 -1.67
C GLY A 49 -9.73 0.36 -0.47
N ASP A 50 -10.32 -0.01 0.67
CA ASP A 50 -9.63 -0.48 1.87
C ASP A 50 -8.87 -1.79 1.62
N GLU A 51 -9.54 -2.75 1.00
CA GLU A 51 -8.94 -4.03 0.63
C GLU A 51 -7.81 -3.84 -0.40
N ALA A 52 -8.03 -3.00 -1.42
CA ALA A 52 -7.01 -2.68 -2.40
C ALA A 52 -5.79 -1.96 -1.77
N LEU A 53 -6.02 -1.03 -0.84
CA LEU A 53 -4.95 -0.38 -0.09
C LEU A 53 -4.17 -1.40 0.74
N CYS A 54 -4.84 -2.27 1.50
CA CYS A 54 -4.18 -3.31 2.30
C CYS A 54 -3.35 -4.26 1.43
N ILE A 55 -3.84 -4.66 0.25
CA ILE A 55 -3.05 -5.45 -0.72
C ILE A 55 -1.75 -4.74 -1.07
N THR A 56 -1.82 -3.44 -1.36
CA THR A 56 -0.65 -2.63 -1.70
C THR A 56 0.30 -2.48 -0.53
N LEU A 57 -0.19 -2.12 0.66
CA LEU A 57 0.61 -2.02 1.89
C LEU A 57 1.34 -3.33 2.19
N ARG A 58 0.67 -4.48 2.00
CA ARG A 58 1.27 -5.80 2.22
C ARG A 58 2.42 -6.09 1.25
N ARG A 59 2.32 -5.61 0.00
CA ARG A 59 3.40 -5.74 -0.98
C ARG A 59 4.57 -4.80 -0.73
N LEU A 60 4.31 -3.62 -0.17
CA LEU A 60 5.36 -2.65 0.17
C LEU A 60 6.08 -3.03 1.47
N ALA A 61 5.39 -3.66 2.41
CA ALA A 61 5.93 -4.05 3.71
C ALA A 61 7.09 -5.07 3.63
N TYR A 62 7.01 -6.01 2.68
CA TYR A 62 8.02 -7.05 2.47
C TYR A 62 7.96 -7.58 1.03
N PRO A 63 9.09 -8.03 0.46
CA PRO A 63 9.11 -8.81 -0.79
C PRO A 63 8.52 -10.20 -0.56
N ASN A 64 7.21 -10.27 -0.35
CA ASN A 64 6.48 -11.52 -0.20
C ASN A 64 6.21 -12.15 -1.57
N ARG A 65 6.15 -13.49 -1.63
CA ARG A 65 5.71 -14.17 -2.86
C ARG A 65 4.22 -13.87 -3.07
N LEU A 66 3.84 -13.56 -4.31
CA LEU A 66 2.44 -13.30 -4.67
C LEU A 66 1.50 -14.45 -4.27
N ARG A 67 2.00 -15.69 -4.27
CA ARG A 67 1.25 -16.89 -3.85
C ARG A 67 0.82 -16.84 -2.38
N ASP A 68 1.65 -16.29 -1.50
CA ASP A 68 1.33 -16.19 -0.07
C ASP A 68 0.19 -15.19 0.17
N LEU A 69 0.07 -14.19 -0.72
CA LEU A 69 -0.99 -13.20 -0.68
C LEU A 69 -2.34 -13.76 -1.17
N GLU A 70 -2.34 -14.79 -2.01
CA GLU A 70 -3.58 -15.41 -2.48
C GLU A 70 -4.38 -15.99 -1.31
N HIS A 71 -3.70 -16.60 -0.34
CA HIS A 71 -4.33 -17.15 0.86
C HIS A 71 -4.90 -16.07 1.77
N LEU A 72 -4.20 -14.94 1.91
CA LEU A 72 -4.60 -13.87 2.81
C LEU A 72 -5.77 -13.05 2.25
N PHE A 73 -5.77 -12.78 0.95
CA PHE A 73 -6.79 -11.93 0.31
C PHE A 73 -7.87 -12.73 -0.44
N ALA A 74 -7.75 -14.06 -0.48
CA ALA A 74 -8.64 -14.94 -1.24
C ALA A 74 -8.79 -14.53 -2.72
N ARG A 75 -7.71 -14.00 -3.32
CA ARG A 75 -7.68 -13.51 -4.70
C ARG A 75 -6.52 -14.11 -5.46
N HIS A 76 -6.71 -14.35 -6.75
CA HIS A 76 -5.64 -14.85 -7.62
C HIS A 76 -4.49 -13.85 -7.72
N SER A 77 -3.25 -14.33 -7.77
CA SER A 77 -2.01 -13.53 -7.82
C SER A 77 -2.01 -12.51 -8.96
N SER A 78 -2.57 -12.84 -10.12
CA SER A 78 -2.72 -11.90 -11.24
C SER A 78 -3.62 -10.71 -10.91
N THR A 79 -4.69 -10.93 -10.13
CA THR A 79 -5.59 -9.87 -9.66
C THR A 79 -4.91 -9.02 -8.60
N ILE A 80 -4.21 -9.65 -7.65
CA ILE A 80 -3.40 -8.96 -6.63
C ILE A 80 -2.36 -8.06 -7.29
N SER A 81 -1.62 -8.58 -8.27
CA SER A 81 -0.62 -7.82 -9.00
C SER A 81 -1.23 -6.61 -9.70
N SER A 82 -2.33 -6.83 -10.43
CA SER A 82 -3.04 -5.78 -11.16
C SER A 82 -3.62 -4.71 -10.24
N LEU A 83 -4.22 -5.09 -9.10
CA LEU A 83 -4.75 -4.15 -8.10
C LEU A 83 -3.67 -3.27 -7.51
N THR A 84 -2.53 -3.88 -7.16
CA THR A 84 -1.43 -3.10 -6.58
C THR A 84 -0.93 -2.06 -7.57
N ASN A 85 -0.75 -2.45 -8.83
CA ASN A 85 -0.27 -1.53 -9.86
C ASN A 85 -1.27 -0.40 -10.09
N GLU A 86 -2.57 -0.68 -10.00
CA GLU A 86 -3.60 0.36 -10.13
C GLU A 86 -3.58 1.34 -8.96
N VAL A 87 -3.42 0.84 -7.72
CA VAL A 87 -3.27 1.71 -6.55
C VAL A 87 -1.98 2.53 -6.61
N LEU A 88 -0.87 1.93 -7.04
CA LEU A 88 0.40 2.65 -7.22
C LEU A 88 0.29 3.72 -8.29
N ARG A 89 -0.32 3.41 -9.45
CA ARG A 89 -0.58 4.40 -10.50
C ARG A 89 -1.46 5.53 -10.00
N HIS A 90 -2.52 5.23 -9.24
CA HIS A 90 -3.34 6.28 -8.62
C HIS A 90 -2.51 7.18 -7.71
N ILE A 91 -1.63 6.61 -6.87
CA ILE A 91 -0.75 7.41 -6.01
C ILE A 91 0.21 8.25 -6.84
N GLU A 92 0.82 7.69 -7.88
CA GLU A 92 1.70 8.42 -8.80
C GLU A 92 0.94 9.55 -9.49
N ASP A 93 -0.19 9.30 -10.15
CA ASP A 93 -0.96 10.32 -10.86
C ASP A 93 -1.39 11.49 -9.95
N ASN A 94 -1.73 11.19 -8.68
CA ASN A 94 -2.20 12.21 -7.73
C ASN A 94 -1.08 12.91 -6.98
N PHE A 95 0.06 12.26 -6.73
CA PHE A 95 1.10 12.76 -5.82
C PHE A 95 2.50 12.83 -6.44
N PHE A 96 2.68 12.46 -7.70
CA PHE A 96 3.96 12.56 -8.40
C PHE A 96 4.52 13.98 -8.39
N HIS A 97 3.65 14.99 -8.47
CA HIS A 97 4.06 16.39 -8.36
C HIS A 97 4.74 16.75 -7.02
N LEU A 98 4.50 15.96 -5.96
CA LEU A 98 5.23 16.09 -4.70
C LEU A 98 6.67 15.56 -4.83
N LEU A 99 6.93 14.62 -5.74
CA LEU A 99 8.27 14.10 -5.99
C LEU A 99 9.03 14.87 -7.09
N ASP A 100 8.31 15.66 -7.89
CA ASP A 100 8.88 16.46 -8.98
C ASP A 100 9.72 17.66 -8.46
N ASP A 101 9.37 18.19 -7.29
CA ASP A 101 10.15 19.22 -6.59
C ASP A 101 10.58 18.73 -5.20
N VAL A 102 11.59 17.85 -5.21
CA VAL A 102 12.25 17.30 -4.02
C VAL A 102 12.77 18.41 -3.09
N ASN A 103 13.10 19.60 -3.62
CA ASN A 103 13.59 20.74 -2.85
C ASN A 103 12.49 21.49 -2.09
N ASN A 104 11.21 21.28 -2.43
CA ASN A 104 10.09 21.91 -1.73
C ASN A 104 9.71 21.20 -0.43
N HIS A 105 10.28 20.02 -0.18
CA HIS A 105 10.05 19.25 1.03
C HIS A 105 11.18 19.47 2.03
N THR A 106 10.88 20.19 3.11
CA THR A 106 11.86 20.40 4.20
C THR A 106 12.37 19.10 4.81
N TRP A 107 11.62 17.99 4.66
CA TRP A 107 11.93 16.66 5.18
C TRP A 107 12.63 15.73 4.17
N LEU A 108 12.64 16.07 2.88
CA LEU A 108 13.24 15.24 1.80
C LEU A 108 14.41 15.99 1.15
N ASN A 109 15.27 16.59 1.97
CA ASN A 109 16.50 17.25 1.51
C ASN A 109 17.67 16.24 1.39
N LEU A 110 18.78 16.69 0.78
CA LEU A 110 19.97 15.86 0.55
C LEU A 110 20.52 15.20 1.83
N ASP A 111 20.55 15.94 2.94
CA ASP A 111 21.01 15.42 4.25
C ASP A 111 20.11 14.29 4.78
N THR A 112 18.80 14.39 4.52
CA THR A 112 17.83 13.37 4.93
C THR A 112 17.88 12.15 4.00
N LEU A 113 18.13 12.35 2.71
CA LEU A 113 18.36 11.27 1.73
C LEU A 113 19.65 10.50 2.02
N GLU A 114 20.74 11.18 2.38
CA GLU A 114 21.98 10.53 2.82
C GLU A 114 21.76 9.70 4.09
N LYS A 115 21.01 10.22 5.06
CA LYS A 115 20.62 9.47 6.26
C LYS A 115 19.83 8.20 5.92
N PHE A 116 18.90 8.26 4.96
CA PHE A 116 18.16 7.08 4.52
C PHE A 116 19.06 6.06 3.80
N SER A 117 20.00 6.52 2.97
CA SER A 117 20.97 5.65 2.28
C SER A 117 21.87 4.90 3.28
N GLN A 118 22.39 5.60 4.29
CA GLN A 118 23.24 4.98 5.32
C GLN A 118 22.47 4.01 6.23
N ALA A 119 21.17 4.23 6.43
CA ALA A 119 20.33 3.30 7.18
C ALA A 119 20.09 1.99 6.43
N SER A 120 20.06 2.02 5.08
CA SER A 120 19.92 0.81 4.26
C SER A 120 21.21 0.00 4.08
N GLU A 121 22.39 0.62 4.24
CA GLU A 121 23.70 -0.06 4.11
C GLU A 121 24.16 -0.75 5.41
N ASN A 122 23.58 -0.39 6.56
CA ASN A 122 23.95 -0.90 7.89
C ASN A 122 23.03 -2.03 8.40
N ASN A 123 22.36 -2.77 7.51
CA ASN A 123 21.54 -3.95 7.83
C ASN A 123 21.96 -5.15 6.97
#